data_AF-A0A1I6UW48-F1
#
_entry.id   AF-A0A1I6UW48-F1
#
_cell.length_a   1.000
_cell.length_b   1.000
_cell.length_c   1.000
_cell.angle_alpha   90.00
_cell.angle_beta   90.00
_cell.angle_gamma   90.00
#
_symmetry.space_group_name_H-M   'P 1'
#
loop_
_entity.id
_entity.type
_entity.pdbx_description
1 polymer ?
#
loop_
_entity_poly.entity_id
_entity_poly.type
_entity_poly.pdbx_seq_one_letter_code
_entity_poly.pdbx_strand_id
1 'polypeptide(L)'
;MWISAFYDQAELESLALAAYLALGDYEKAEAHAHRSLAALRPTMQRSEAIAKARLAQAQLGQGDLEPAVATAMSIPKNPAGQHPRIGNMLHNFGNALRITAPTSPLTQAWDDYVHSSEGTR
;
A
#
# COMPACT_ATOMS: atom_id res chain seq x y z
N MET A 1 9.07 -20.48 -23.04
CA MET A 1 9.35 -20.77 -21.62
C MET A 1 8.04 -20.58 -20.86
N TRP A 2 7.51 -21.58 -20.16
CA TRP A 2 6.14 -21.60 -19.62
C TRP A 2 5.83 -20.59 -18.48
N ILE A 3 6.85 -20.09 -17.76
CA ILE A 3 6.66 -19.15 -16.63
C ILE A 3 6.25 -17.75 -17.12
N SER A 4 6.68 -17.34 -18.32
CA SER A 4 6.28 -16.05 -18.91
C SER A 4 4.86 -16.05 -19.49
N ALA A 5 4.18 -17.20 -19.53
CA ALA A 5 2.81 -17.31 -20.03
C ALA A 5 1.76 -17.16 -18.92
N PHE A 6 2.15 -17.23 -17.64
CA PHE A 6 1.23 -17.25 -16.50
C PHE A 6 1.46 -16.16 -15.45
N TYR A 7 2.70 -15.71 -15.22
CA TYR A 7 2.99 -14.61 -14.31
C TYR A 7 3.80 -13.53 -15.04
N ASP A 8 3.24 -12.33 -15.15
CA ASP A 8 4.03 -11.18 -15.59
C ASP A 8 4.99 -10.72 -14.48
N GLN A 9 6.02 -9.95 -14.83
CA GLN A 9 7.04 -9.50 -13.86
C GLN A 9 6.39 -8.79 -12.67
N ALA A 10 5.32 -8.03 -12.90
CA ALA A 10 4.64 -7.28 -11.85
C ALA A 10 4.05 -8.20 -10.77
N GLU A 11 3.49 -9.35 -11.17
CA GLU A 11 2.94 -10.33 -10.24
C GLU A 11 4.03 -11.03 -9.42
N LEU A 12 5.16 -11.40 -10.03
CA LEU A 12 6.30 -11.98 -9.29
C LEU A 12 6.85 -11.01 -8.23
N GLU A 13 7.04 -9.76 -8.61
CA GLU A 13 7.49 -8.71 -7.70
C GLU A 13 6.45 -8.44 -6.59
N SER A 14 5.15 -8.53 -6.90
CA SER A 14 4.07 -8.37 -5.90
C SER A 14 4.02 -9.52 -4.89
N LEU A 15 4.34 -10.75 -5.31
CA LEU A 15 4.45 -11.91 -4.42
C LEU A 15 5.69 -11.80 -3.52
N ALA A 16 6.83 -11.42 -4.09
CA ALA A 16 8.05 -11.19 -3.32
C ALA A 16 7.85 -10.06 -2.29
N LEU A 17 7.24 -8.94 -2.68
CA LEU A 17 6.80 -7.87 -1.79
C LEU A 17 5.99 -8.41 -0.61
N ALA A 18 4.96 -9.23 -0.89
CA ALA A 18 4.11 -9.78 0.17
C ALA A 18 4.89 -10.68 1.13
N ALA A 19 5.82 -11.49 0.61
CA ALA A 19 6.64 -12.40 1.40
C ALA A 19 7.60 -11.64 2.33
N TYR A 20 8.36 -10.67 1.80
CA TYR A 20 9.29 -9.88 2.61
C TYR A 20 8.58 -9.01 3.64
N LEU A 21 7.42 -8.44 3.30
CA LEU A 21 6.61 -7.69 4.24
C LEU A 21 6.13 -8.57 5.41
N ALA A 22 5.73 -9.81 5.14
CA ALA A 22 5.34 -10.77 6.17
C ALA A 22 6.51 -11.21 7.07
N LEU A 23 7.74 -11.18 6.55
CA LEU A 23 8.97 -11.46 7.30
C LEU A 23 9.49 -10.25 8.09
N GLY A 24 8.91 -9.06 7.91
CA GLY A 24 9.41 -7.81 8.48
C GLY A 24 10.68 -7.27 7.81
N ASP A 25 11.07 -7.81 6.65
CA ASP A 25 12.19 -7.31 5.85
C ASP A 25 11.69 -6.16 4.97
N TYR A 26 11.49 -5.02 5.62
CA TYR A 26 10.78 -3.89 5.03
C TYR A 26 11.54 -3.24 3.86
N GLU A 27 12.87 -3.16 3.93
CA GLU A 27 13.71 -2.64 2.85
C GLU A 27 13.55 -3.47 1.56
N LYS A 28 13.63 -4.81 1.67
CA LYS A 28 13.40 -5.68 0.50
C LYS A 28 11.96 -5.59 0.02
N ALA A 29 11.00 -5.52 0.95
CA ALA A 29 9.61 -5.33 0.61
C ALA A 29 9.42 -4.07 -0.26
N GLU A 30 9.89 -2.90 0.20
CA GLU A 30 9.81 -1.65 -0.55
C GLU A 30 10.48 -1.73 -1.93
N ALA A 31 11.68 -2.31 -2.01
CA ALA A 31 12.36 -2.50 -3.29
C ALA A 31 11.52 -3.34 -4.29
N HIS A 32 10.89 -4.42 -3.81
CA HIS A 32 9.98 -5.25 -4.62
C HIS A 32 8.69 -4.52 -4.97
N ALA A 33 8.16 -3.64 -4.10
CA ALA A 33 7.01 -2.82 -4.44
C ALA A 33 7.29 -1.86 -5.59
N HIS A 34 8.42 -1.15 -5.57
CA HIS A 34 8.80 -0.27 -6.67
C HIS A 34 8.96 -1.01 -8.00
N ARG A 35 9.60 -2.18 -7.99
CA ARG A 35 9.72 -3.03 -9.19
C ARG A 35 8.36 -3.52 -9.68
N SER A 36 7.47 -3.93 -8.77
CA SER A 36 6.11 -4.34 -9.13
C SER A 36 5.34 -3.19 -9.78
N LEU A 37 5.33 -2.02 -9.15
CA LEU A 37 4.65 -0.82 -9.66
C LEU A 37 5.18 -0.38 -11.02
N ALA A 38 6.50 -0.43 -11.22
CA ALA A 38 7.12 -0.08 -12.51
C ALA A 38 6.75 -1.05 -13.65
N ALA A 39 6.41 -2.29 -13.32
CA ALA A 39 6.04 -3.32 -14.30
C ALA A 39 4.52 -3.38 -14.59
N LEU A 40 3.68 -2.67 -13.83
CA LEU A 40 2.23 -2.71 -14.00
C LEU A 40 1.77 -1.99 -15.27
N ARG A 41 0.77 -2.56 -15.94
CA ARG A 41 0.06 -1.89 -17.03
C ARG A 41 -1.00 -0.93 -16.46
N PRO A 42 -1.32 0.20 -17.13
CA PRO A 42 -2.29 1.18 -16.63
C PRO A 42 -3.70 0.63 -16.35
N THR A 43 -4.08 -0.48 -16.98
CA THR A 43 -5.39 -1.14 -16.76
C THR A 43 -5.47 -1.91 -15.44
N MET A 44 -4.34 -2.11 -14.73
CA MET A 44 -4.24 -2.95 -13.53
C MET A 44 -4.43 -2.17 -12.22
N GLN A 45 -5.44 -1.30 -12.19
CA GLN A 45 -5.71 -0.37 -11.08
C GLN A 45 -5.82 -1.05 -9.70
N ARG A 46 -6.42 -2.24 -9.65
CA ARG A 46 -6.53 -3.03 -8.41
C ARG A 46 -5.16 -3.51 -7.92
N SER A 47 -4.33 -4.03 -8.82
CA SER A 47 -2.99 -4.52 -8.48
C SER A 47 -2.09 -3.37 -8.04
N GLU A 48 -2.21 -2.22 -8.70
CA GLU A 48 -1.52 -0.98 -8.31
C GLU A 48 -1.89 -0.55 -6.88
N ALA A 49 -3.18 -0.51 -6.57
CA ALA A 49 -3.65 -0.16 -5.23
C ALA A 49 -3.18 -1.14 -4.15
N ILE A 50 -3.14 -2.45 -4.44
CA ILE A 50 -2.59 -3.46 -3.51
C ILE A 50 -1.09 -3.26 -3.31
N ALA A 51 -0.33 -3.01 -4.37
CA ALA A 51 1.11 -2.78 -4.29
C ALA A 51 1.43 -1.51 -3.51
N LYS A 52 0.73 -0.40 -3.77
CA LYS A 52 0.84 0.85 -2.99
C LYS A 52 0.50 0.65 -1.51
N ALA A 53 -0.55 -0.09 -1.19
CA ALA A 53 -0.92 -0.33 0.21
C ALA A 53 0.16 -1.12 0.96
N ARG A 54 0.79 -2.10 0.31
CA ARG A 54 1.94 -2.84 0.87
C ARG A 54 3.21 -2.01 0.95
N LEU A 55 3.45 -1.14 -0.04
CA LEU A 55 4.56 -0.18 -0.01
C LEU A 55 4.45 0.76 1.19
N ALA A 56 3.28 1.33 1.42
CA ALA A 56 3.03 2.18 2.59
C ALA A 56 3.29 1.44 3.91
N GLN A 57 2.92 0.15 4.00
CA GLN A 57 3.23 -0.68 5.17
C GLN A 57 4.73 -0.95 5.33
N ALA A 58 5.46 -1.17 4.25
CA ALA A 58 6.92 -1.35 4.28
C ALA A 58 7.63 -0.05 4.72
N GLN A 59 7.23 1.09 4.17
CA GLN A 59 7.76 2.40 4.56
C GLN A 59 7.48 2.70 6.04
N LEU A 60 6.26 2.43 6.51
CA LEU A 60 5.92 2.58 7.93
C LEU A 60 6.75 1.64 8.82
N GLY A 61 7.00 0.41 8.38
CA GLY A 61 7.83 -0.56 9.09
C GLY A 61 9.30 -0.12 9.23
N GLN A 62 9.80 0.68 8.28
CA GLN A 62 11.13 1.31 8.35
C GLN A 62 11.15 2.57 9.23
N GLY A 63 9.99 3.08 9.63
CA GLY A 63 9.87 4.35 10.36
C GLY A 63 9.78 5.58 9.44
N ASP A 64 9.72 5.38 8.12
CA ASP A 64 9.62 6.46 7.14
C ASP A 64 8.17 6.95 7.03
N LEU A 65 7.74 7.71 8.04
CA LEU A 65 6.34 8.10 8.21
C LEU A 65 5.81 8.94 7.04
N GLU A 66 6.58 9.92 6.57
CA GLU A 66 6.15 10.82 5.50
C GLU A 66 5.85 10.08 4.18
N PRO A 67 6.78 9.28 3.62
CA PRO A 67 6.48 8.53 2.41
C PRO A 67 5.40 7.47 2.64
N ALA A 68 5.33 6.85 3.84
CA ALA A 68 4.29 5.89 4.15
C ALA A 68 2.87 6.50 4.05
N VAL A 69 2.66 7.67 4.68
CA VAL A 69 1.37 8.36 4.63
C VAL A 69 1.07 8.89 3.22
N ALA A 70 2.05 9.48 2.55
CA ALA A 70 1.88 9.97 1.18
C ALA A 70 1.50 8.83 0.22
N THR A 71 2.18 7.69 0.28
CA THR A 71 1.87 6.50 -0.51
C THR A 71 0.46 6.00 -0.24
N ALA A 72 0.06 5.89 1.03
CA ALA A 72 -1.28 5.42 1.41
C ALA A 72 -2.39 6.36 0.90
N MET A 73 -2.20 7.69 1.02
CA MET A 73 -3.16 8.68 0.54
C MET A 73 -3.25 8.75 -0.99
N SER A 74 -2.21 8.32 -1.70
CA SER A 74 -2.19 8.28 -3.17
C SER A 74 -3.08 7.19 -3.79
N ILE A 75 -3.58 6.26 -2.97
CA ILE A 75 -4.44 5.18 -3.45
C ILE A 75 -5.81 5.77 -3.80
N PRO A 76 -6.25 5.67 -5.08
CA PRO A 76 -7.51 6.26 -5.50
C PRO A 76 -8.68 5.68 -4.71
N LYS A 77 -9.58 6.57 -4.27
CA LYS A 77 -10.89 6.17 -3.73
C LYS A 77 -11.79 5.89 -4.93
N ASN A 78 -12.22 4.64 -5.09
CA ASN A 78 -13.08 4.27 -6.22
C ASN A 78 -14.47 4.95 -6.07
N PRO A 79 -15.00 5.62 -7.11
CA PRO A 79 -16.34 6.22 -7.09
C PRO A 79 -17.45 5.22 -6.75
N ALA A 80 -17.28 3.94 -7.12
CA ALA A 80 -18.20 2.86 -6.78
C ALA A 80 -17.93 2.22 -5.40
N GLY A 81 -17.03 2.81 -4.60
CA GLY A 81 -16.56 2.31 -3.32
C GLY A 81 -15.24 1.53 -3.41
N GLN A 82 -14.39 1.72 -2.39
CA GLN A 82 -13.12 0.98 -2.25
C GLN A 82 -13.38 -0.53 -2.23
N HIS A 83 -12.57 -1.31 -2.95
CA HIS A 83 -12.65 -2.76 -2.84
C HIS A 83 -12.38 -3.20 -1.38
N PRO A 84 -13.21 -4.09 -0.77
CA PRO A 84 -13.12 -4.42 0.66
C PRO A 84 -11.72 -4.79 1.15
N ARG A 85 -10.99 -5.58 0.35
CA ARG A 85 -9.59 -5.93 0.64
C ARG A 85 -8.68 -4.72 0.79
N ILE A 86 -8.80 -3.72 -0.09
CA ILE A 86 -7.96 -2.51 -0.02
C ILE A 86 -8.39 -1.66 1.18
N GLY A 87 -9.70 -1.55 1.45
CA GLY A 87 -10.22 -0.90 2.66
C GLY A 87 -9.62 -1.49 3.94
N ASN A 88 -9.60 -2.83 4.07
CA ASN A 88 -8.99 -3.49 5.22
C ASN A 88 -7.48 -3.24 5.32
N MET A 89 -6.76 -3.18 4.20
CA MET A 89 -5.34 -2.87 4.20
C MET A 89 -5.07 -1.44 4.68
N LEU A 90 -5.86 -0.46 4.23
CA LEU A 90 -5.76 0.93 4.68
C LEU A 90 -6.17 1.10 6.15
N HIS A 91 -7.18 0.36 6.60
CA HIS A 91 -7.56 0.31 8.01
C HIS A 91 -6.41 -0.22 8.88
N ASN A 92 -5.79 -1.33 8.47
CA ASN A 92 -4.64 -1.90 9.17
C ASN A 92 -3.43 -0.96 9.16
N PHE A 93 -3.18 -0.27 8.05
CA PHE A 93 -2.16 0.78 7.97
C PHE A 93 -2.42 1.90 8.97
N GLY A 94 -3.64 2.44 9.03
CA GLY A 94 -4.00 3.50 9.99
C GLY A 94 -3.82 3.06 11.44
N ASN A 95 -4.18 1.81 11.77
CA ASN A 95 -3.96 1.26 13.11
C ASN A 95 -2.46 1.15 13.44
N ALA A 96 -1.65 0.65 12.51
CA ALA A 96 -0.21 0.59 12.68
C ALA A 96 0.41 1.99 12.83
N LEU A 97 -0.04 2.97 12.04
CA LEU A 97 0.44 4.35 12.11
C LEU A 97 0.15 4.98 13.48
N ARG A 98 -1.06 4.80 14.01
CA ARG A 98 -1.43 5.27 15.36
C ARG A 98 -0.61 4.62 16.47
N ILE A 99 -0.21 3.36 16.30
CA ILE A 99 0.66 2.66 17.25
C ILE A 99 2.10 3.19 17.17
N THR A 100 2.65 3.31 15.96
CA THR A 100 4.05 3.71 15.74
C THR A 100 4.29 5.19 16.04
N ALA A 101 3.32 6.06 15.71
CA ALA A 101 3.50 7.50 15.75
C ALA A 101 2.23 8.24 16.23
N PRO A 102 1.73 7.97 17.46
CA PRO A 102 0.43 8.48 17.92
C PRO A 102 0.32 10.01 17.94
N THR A 103 1.43 10.72 18.18
CA THR A 103 1.46 12.19 18.30
C THR A 103 1.99 12.87 17.04
N SER A 104 2.22 12.14 15.95
CA SER A 104 2.74 12.72 14.71
C SER A 104 1.67 13.53 13.99
N PRO A 105 1.99 14.72 13.44
CA PRO A 105 1.09 15.46 12.55
C PRO A 105 0.62 14.63 11.34
N LEU A 106 1.43 13.64 10.91
CA LEU A 106 1.07 12.75 9.81
C LEU A 106 -0.06 11.77 10.19
N THR A 107 -0.14 11.38 11.46
CA THR A 107 -1.25 10.57 11.98
C THR A 107 -2.55 11.37 12.00
N GLN A 108 -2.49 12.63 12.44
CA GLN A 108 -3.62 13.56 12.36
C GLN A 108 -4.09 13.75 10.91
N ALA A 109 -3.15 14.01 9.99
CA ALA A 109 -3.47 14.17 8.57
C ALA A 109 -4.12 12.91 7.96
N TRP A 110 -3.64 11.72 8.36
CA TRP A 110 -4.25 10.47 7.96
C TRP A 110 -5.68 10.33 8.47
N ASP A 111 -5.93 10.65 9.75
CA ASP A 111 -7.26 10.58 10.33
C ASP A 111 -8.22 11.56 9.63
N ASP A 112 -7.80 12.79 9.36
CA ASP A 112 -8.61 13.78 8.63
C ASP A 112 -8.95 13.31 7.21
N TYR A 113 -7.99 12.66 6.51
CA TYR A 113 -8.20 12.07 5.19
C TYR A 113 -9.22 10.91 5.21
N VAL A 114 -9.21 10.08 6.25
CA VAL A 114 -10.16 8.97 6.38
C VAL A 114 -11.56 9.51 6.69
N HIS A 115 -11.70 10.45 7.63
CA HIS A 115 -12.99 11.05 7.98
C HIS A 115 -13.62 11.80 6.80
N SER A 116 -12.84 12.58 6.05
CA SER A 116 -13.34 13.30 4.86
C SER A 116 -13.84 12.35 3.75
N SER A 117 -13.31 11.13 3.65
CA SER A 117 -13.88 10.13 2.72
C SER A 117 -15.22 9.57 3.16
N GLU A 118 -15.43 9.42 4.46
CA GLU A 118 -16.63 8.77 4.98
C GLU A 118 -17.86 9.69 4.87
N GLY A 119 -17.65 11.01 4.99
CA GLY A 119 -18.69 12.03 4.84
C GLY A 119 -19.17 12.28 3.39
N THR A 120 -18.59 11.63 2.38
CA THR A 120 -18.99 11.79 0.96
C THR A 120 -19.85 10.61 0.45
N ARG A 121 -20.35 9.75 1.35
CA ARG A 121 -21.30 8.67 1.03
C ARG A 121 -22.74 9.07 1.37
#